data_AF-A0A917BRG6-F1
#
_entry.id   AF-A0A917BRG6-F1
#
_cell.length_a   1.000
_cell.length_b   1.000
_cell.length_c   1.000
_cell.angle_alpha   90.00
_cell.angle_beta   90.00
_cell.angle_gamma   90.00
#
_symmetry.space_group_name_H-M   'P 1'
#
loop_
_entity.id
_entity.type
_entity.pdbx_description
1 polymer ?
#
loop_
_entity_poly.entity_id
_entity_poly.type
_entity_poly.pdbx_seq_one_letter_code
_entity_poly.pdbx_strand_id
1 'polypeptide(L)'
;MRDVPSPLLAWLALATIGLVVQVALTDYGPQGIEVAGFWTFVGAVLLAMVGWRRSSVARLLILLSAWTGFAVYALASVGSADRLRDLAVAGACLLQAVALINPAVRAHVTETATAGHEPAR
;
A
#
# COMPACT_ATOMS: atom_id res chain seq x y z
N MET A 1 6.01 -8.69 23.27
CA MET A 1 5.31 -8.29 22.04
C MET A 1 4.15 -7.42 22.48
N ARG A 2 4.11 -6.13 22.12
CA ARG A 2 2.93 -5.28 22.44
C ARG A 2 1.75 -5.80 21.62
N ASP A 3 0.59 -5.95 22.24
CA ASP A 3 -0.63 -6.36 21.57
C ASP A 3 -0.91 -5.41 20.40
N VAL A 4 -0.77 -5.91 19.18
CA VAL A 4 -1.09 -5.12 17.99
C VAL A 4 -2.62 -5.05 17.93
N PRO A 5 -3.22 -3.85 17.90
CA PRO A 5 -4.67 -3.75 17.86
C PRO A 5 -5.20 -4.49 16.63
N SER A 6 -6.14 -5.42 16.84
CA SER A 6 -6.78 -6.21 15.79
C SER A 6 -7.26 -5.40 14.56
N PRO A 7 -7.79 -4.17 14.69
CA PRO A 7 -8.14 -3.38 13.52
C PRO A 7 -6.93 -2.97 12.67
N LEU A 8 -5.77 -2.67 13.26
CA LEU A 8 -4.56 -2.31 12.50
C LEU A 8 -4.09 -3.48 11.63
N LEU A 9 -4.09 -4.70 12.18
CA LEU A 9 -3.72 -5.89 11.44
C LEU A 9 -4.66 -6.14 10.25
N ALA A 10 -5.98 -5.95 10.45
CA ALA A 10 -6.94 -6.08 9.36
C ALA A 10 -6.67 -5.10 8.21
N TRP A 11 -6.35 -3.83 8.52
CA TRP A 11 -6.03 -2.83 7.49
C TRP A 11 -4.69 -3.10 6.80
N LEU A 12 -3.66 -3.52 7.52
CA LEU A 12 -2.39 -3.91 6.91
C LEU A 12 -2.53 -5.18 6.05
N ALA A 13 -3.37 -6.13 6.46
CA ALA A 13 -3.71 -7.29 5.66
C ALA A 13 -4.44 -6.89 4.36
N LEU A 14 -5.43 -5.99 4.43
CA LEU A 14 -6.11 -5.46 3.24
C LEU A 14 -5.14 -4.73 2.29
N ALA A 15 -4.22 -3.94 2.83
CA ALA A 15 -3.18 -3.29 2.02
C ALA A 15 -2.23 -4.31 1.35
N THR A 16 -1.94 -5.43 2.05
CA THR A 16 -1.13 -6.53 1.51
C THR A 16 -1.87 -7.27 0.40
N ILE A 17 -3.17 -7.55 0.57
CA ILE A 17 -4.01 -8.16 -0.47
C ILE A 17 -4.05 -7.24 -1.70
N GLY A 18 -4.25 -5.93 -1.50
CA GLY A 18 -4.19 -4.94 -2.57
C GLY A 18 -2.87 -4.98 -3.35
N LEU A 19 -1.73 -5.09 -2.65
CA LEU A 19 -0.42 -5.24 -3.28
C LEU A 19 -0.32 -6.52 -4.12
N VAL A 20 -0.72 -7.66 -3.55
CA VAL A 20 -0.64 -8.97 -4.23
C VAL A 20 -1.50 -8.96 -5.50
N VAL A 21 -2.73 -8.45 -5.42
CA VAL A 21 -3.62 -8.37 -6.58
C VAL A 21 -3.06 -7.44 -7.65
N GLN A 22 -2.53 -6.28 -7.28
CA GLN A 22 -1.89 -5.36 -8.23
C GLN A 22 -0.76 -6.06 -8.98
N VAL A 23 0.19 -6.65 -8.26
CA VAL A 23 1.34 -7.30 -8.90
C VAL A 23 0.92 -8.50 -9.73
N ALA A 24 -0.03 -9.30 -9.27
CA ALA A 24 -0.46 -10.50 -10.00
C ALA A 24 -1.18 -10.17 -11.32
N LEU A 25 -1.84 -9.01 -11.40
CA LEU A 25 -2.66 -8.63 -12.56
C LEU A 25 -2.02 -7.54 -13.43
N THR A 26 -0.97 -6.87 -12.95
CA THR A 26 -0.21 -5.91 -13.76
C THR A 26 0.54 -6.63 -14.87
N ASP A 27 0.36 -6.13 -16.09
CA ASP A 27 1.16 -6.52 -17.23
C ASP A 27 2.51 -5.81 -17.19
N TYR A 28 3.55 -6.56 -16.87
CA TYR A 28 4.93 -6.08 -16.82
C TYR A 28 5.69 -6.34 -18.14
N GLY A 29 5.02 -6.85 -19.18
CA GLY A 29 5.64 -7.18 -20.45
C GLY A 29 6.61 -8.37 -20.38
N PRO A 30 7.60 -8.45 -21.29
CA PRO A 30 8.45 -9.63 -21.48
C PRO A 30 9.29 -10.04 -20.26
N GLN A 31 9.57 -9.12 -19.33
CA GLN A 31 10.37 -9.37 -18.12
C GLN A 31 9.48 -9.60 -16.88
N GLY A 32 8.24 -10.03 -17.08
CA GLY A 32 7.19 -9.80 -16.09
C GLY A 32 7.40 -10.42 -14.72
N ILE A 33 8.06 -11.58 -14.61
CA ILE A 33 8.30 -12.24 -13.32
C ILE A 33 9.33 -11.48 -12.47
N GLU A 34 10.43 -11.02 -13.06
CA GLU A 34 11.48 -10.30 -12.33
C GLU A 34 10.97 -8.95 -11.83
N VAL A 35 10.25 -8.24 -12.68
CA VAL A 35 9.66 -6.93 -12.35
C VAL A 35 8.56 -7.08 -11.30
N ALA A 36 7.70 -8.10 -11.43
CA ALA A 36 6.69 -8.42 -10.42
C ALA A 36 7.33 -8.76 -9.06
N GLY A 37 8.38 -9.57 -9.05
CA GLY A 37 9.11 -9.94 -7.83
C GLY A 37 9.72 -8.72 -7.15
N PHE A 38 10.35 -7.83 -7.92
CA PHE A 38 10.90 -6.58 -7.43
C PHE A 38 9.82 -5.69 -6.78
N TRP A 39 8.71 -5.43 -7.47
CA TRP A 39 7.65 -4.58 -6.93
C TRP A 39 6.93 -5.20 -5.73
N THR A 40 6.75 -6.53 -5.71
CA THR A 40 6.25 -7.24 -4.52
C THR A 40 7.19 -7.01 -3.34
N PHE A 41 8.50 -7.18 -3.54
CA PHE A 41 9.49 -7.00 -2.49
C PHE A 41 9.50 -5.56 -1.95
N VAL A 42 9.55 -4.57 -2.84
CA VAL A 42 9.51 -3.15 -2.46
C VAL A 42 8.23 -2.83 -1.68
N GLY A 43 7.07 -3.27 -2.18
CA GLY A 43 5.79 -3.06 -1.50
C GLY A 43 5.73 -3.71 -0.13
N ALA A 44 6.23 -4.95 0.01
CA ALA A 44 6.29 -5.67 1.27
C ALA A 44 7.21 -4.98 2.29
N VAL A 45 8.39 -4.52 1.86
CA VAL A 45 9.32 -3.77 2.70
C VAL A 45 8.68 -2.47 3.20
N LEU A 46 8.02 -1.70 2.32
CA LEU A 46 7.35 -0.47 2.72
C LEU A 46 6.21 -0.75 3.70
N LEU A 47 5.38 -1.78 3.46
CA LEU A 47 4.30 -2.17 4.39
C LEU A 47 4.87 -2.62 5.74
N ALA A 48 5.97 -3.37 5.76
CA ALA A 48 6.67 -3.74 6.98
C ALA A 48 7.21 -2.50 7.72
N MET A 49 7.73 -1.50 7.00
CA MET A 49 8.15 -0.23 7.61
C MET A 49 6.97 0.55 8.21
N VAL A 50 5.77 0.48 7.62
CA VAL A 50 4.55 1.07 8.20
C VAL A 50 4.13 0.30 9.46
N GLY A 51 4.08 -1.03 9.39
CA GLY A 51 3.62 -1.88 10.49
C GLY A 51 4.57 -1.90 11.68
N TRP A 52 5.87 -2.15 11.45
CA TRP A 52 6.86 -2.34 12.51
C TRP A 52 7.58 -1.06 12.89
N ARG A 53 8.03 -0.28 11.90
CA ARG A 53 8.81 0.94 12.16
C ARG A 53 7.96 2.21 12.23
N ARG A 54 6.63 2.09 12.09
CA ARG A 54 5.69 3.21 12.17
C ARG A 54 6.07 4.38 11.23
N SER A 55 6.61 4.06 10.05
CA SER A 55 7.17 5.08 9.14
C SER A 55 6.07 5.83 8.38
N SER A 56 6.01 7.15 8.58
CA SER A 56 5.10 8.04 7.84
C SER A 56 5.49 8.21 6.39
N VAL A 57 6.79 8.22 6.10
CA VAL A 57 7.34 8.31 4.75
C VAL A 57 6.98 7.07 3.94
N ALA A 58 7.17 5.86 4.50
CA ALA A 58 6.78 4.63 3.82
C ALA A 58 5.28 4.59 3.50
N ARG A 59 4.44 5.02 4.46
CA ARG A 59 2.99 5.16 4.24
C ARG A 59 2.67 6.14 3.12
N LEU A 60 3.33 7.31 3.10
CA LEU A 60 3.12 8.32 2.05
C LEU A 60 3.54 7.80 0.67
N LEU A 61 4.69 7.12 0.56
CA LEU A 61 5.15 6.54 -0.70
C LEU A 61 4.15 5.52 -1.26
N ILE A 62 3.64 4.62 -0.42
CA ILE A 62 2.63 3.66 -0.86
C ILE A 62 1.34 4.39 -1.29
N LEU A 63 0.91 5.41 -0.55
CA LEU A 63 -0.28 6.18 -0.91
C LEU A 63 -0.14 6.88 -2.26
N LEU A 64 0.99 7.54 -2.51
CA LEU A 64 1.25 8.20 -3.79
C LEU A 64 1.27 7.18 -4.93
N SER A 65 2.00 6.07 -4.77
CA SER A 65 2.04 5.00 -5.77
C SER A 65 0.67 4.38 -6.03
N ALA A 66 -0.12 4.15 -4.99
CA ALA A 66 -1.47 3.61 -5.11
C ALA A 66 -2.43 4.58 -5.82
N TRP A 67 -2.37 5.87 -5.51
CA TRP A 67 -3.18 6.88 -6.22
C TRP A 67 -2.78 7.02 -7.68
N THR A 68 -1.47 7.04 -7.98
CA THR A 68 -0.97 7.07 -9.35
C THR A 68 -1.38 5.81 -10.10
N GLY A 69 -1.23 4.63 -9.51
CA GLY A 69 -1.67 3.36 -10.09
C GLY A 69 -3.18 3.35 -10.38
N PHE A 70 -4.01 3.76 -9.41
CA PHE A 70 -5.45 3.89 -9.61
C PHE A 70 -5.77 4.80 -10.80
N ALA A 71 -5.17 5.98 -10.89
CA ALA A 71 -5.43 6.91 -11.99
C ALA A 71 -5.02 6.33 -13.36
N VAL A 72 -3.83 5.71 -13.43
CA VAL A 72 -3.32 5.10 -14.67
C VAL A 72 -4.21 3.96 -15.14
N TYR A 73 -4.52 3.00 -14.26
CA TYR A 73 -5.31 1.82 -14.63
C TYR A 73 -6.80 2.12 -14.81
N ALA A 74 -7.36 3.06 -14.04
CA ALA A 74 -8.74 3.52 -14.27
C ALA A 74 -8.87 4.19 -15.64
N LEU A 75 -7.91 5.02 -16.03
CA LEU A 75 -7.88 5.64 -17.35
C LEU A 75 -7.65 4.61 -18.47
N ALA A 76 -6.71 3.68 -18.27
CA ALA A 76 -6.45 2.59 -19.22
C ALA A 76 -7.67 1.69 -19.46
N SER A 77 -8.51 1.50 -18.44
CA SER A 77 -9.75 0.73 -18.55
C SER A 77 -10.77 1.34 -19.54
N VAL A 78 -10.63 2.62 -19.90
CA VAL A 78 -11.49 3.31 -20.86
C VAL A 78 -11.05 2.94 -22.28
N GLY A 79 -11.61 1.86 -22.80
CA GLY A 79 -11.42 1.43 -24.19
C GLY A 79 -10.43 0.27 -24.38
N SER A 80 -9.89 -0.33 -23.32
CA SER A 80 -9.08 -1.55 -23.44
C SER A 80 -9.95 -2.81 -23.59
N ALA A 81 -9.46 -3.78 -24.36
CA ALA A 81 -10.04 -5.12 -24.40
C ALA A 81 -9.92 -5.83 -23.04
N ASP A 82 -8.91 -5.44 -22.25
CA ASP A 82 -8.61 -5.97 -20.92
C ASP A 82 -9.24 -5.15 -19.78
N ARG A 83 -10.34 -4.44 -20.04
CA ARG A 83 -10.98 -3.51 -19.10
C ARG A 83 -11.21 -4.10 -17.71
N LEU A 84 -11.58 -5.37 -17.61
CA LEU A 84 -11.83 -6.04 -16.33
C LEU A 84 -10.54 -6.21 -15.51
N ARG A 85 -9.42 -6.55 -16.17
CA ARG A 85 -8.10 -6.64 -15.52
C ARG A 85 -7.68 -5.27 -15.03
N ASP A 86 -7.78 -4.26 -15.89
CA ASP A 86 -7.36 -2.89 -15.56
C ASP A 86 -8.21 -2.30 -14.42
N LEU A 87 -9.52 -2.56 -14.41
CA LEU A 87 -10.40 -2.20 -13.29
C LEU A 87 -10.06 -2.96 -12.00
N ALA A 88 -9.68 -4.24 -12.07
CA ALA A 88 -9.27 -5.01 -10.91
C ALA A 88 -7.95 -4.45 -10.31
N VAL A 89 -6.98 -4.10 -11.16
CA VAL A 89 -5.74 -3.45 -10.72
C VAL A 89 -6.04 -2.10 -10.10
N ALA A 90 -6.85 -1.26 -10.76
CA ALA A 90 -7.26 0.04 -10.22
C ALA A 90 -7.98 -0.11 -8.87
N GLY A 91 -8.90 -1.06 -8.75
CA GLY A 91 -9.61 -1.37 -7.51
C GLY A 91 -8.66 -1.83 -6.40
N ALA A 92 -7.65 -2.63 -6.73
CA ALA A 92 -6.64 -3.06 -5.78
C ALA A 92 -5.72 -1.91 -5.33
N CYS A 93 -5.36 -0.99 -6.22
CA CYS A 93 -4.68 0.26 -5.88
C CYS A 93 -5.54 1.10 -4.91
N LEU A 94 -6.83 1.27 -5.21
CA LEU A 94 -7.76 2.02 -4.37
C LEU A 94 -7.93 1.37 -3.00
N LEU A 95 -8.07 0.04 -2.94
CA LEU A 95 -8.14 -0.72 -1.69
C LEU A 95 -6.91 -0.48 -0.82
N GLN A 96 -5.72 -0.51 -1.40
CA GLN A 96 -4.48 -0.25 -0.70
C GLN A 96 -4.41 1.20 -0.18
N ALA A 97 -4.86 2.17 -0.97
CA ALA A 97 -4.92 3.56 -0.54
C ALA A 97 -5.90 3.77 0.63
N VAL A 98 -7.12 3.23 0.52
CA VAL A 98 -8.16 3.32 1.55
C VAL A 98 -7.68 2.69 2.85
N ALA A 99 -7.05 1.51 2.78
CA ALA A 99 -6.52 0.83 3.95
C ALA A 99 -5.47 1.68 4.70
N LEU A 100 -4.62 2.41 3.97
CA LEU A 100 -3.53 3.22 4.55
C LEU A 100 -3.95 4.65 4.94
N ILE A 101 -5.09 5.14 4.45
CA ILE A 101 -5.72 6.39 4.91
C ILE A 101 -6.47 6.17 6.24
N ASN A 102 -6.86 4.93 6.53
CA ASN A 102 -7.67 4.60 7.70
C ASN A 102 -7.09 5.24 9.00
N PRO A 103 -7.95 5.85 9.85
CA PRO A 103 -7.51 6.50 11.08
C PRO A 103 -6.67 5.62 12.00
N ALA A 104 -6.92 4.31 12.06
CA ALA A 104 -6.14 3.38 12.88
C ALA A 104 -4.68 3.29 12.42
N VAL A 105 -4.45 3.18 11.11
CA VAL A 105 -3.10 3.17 10.52
C VAL A 105 -2.43 4.53 10.70
N ARG A 106 -3.18 5.62 10.49
CA ARG A 106 -2.67 6.98 10.69
C ARG A 106 -2.23 7.23 12.13
N ALA A 107 -3.03 6.84 13.12
CA ALA A 107 -2.71 6.99 14.53
C ALA A 107 -1.43 6.23 14.90
N HIS A 108 -1.33 4.96 14.48
CA HIS A 108 -0.16 4.10 14.72
C HIS A 108 1.16 4.71 14.23
N VAL A 109 1.10 5.40 13.09
CA VAL A 109 2.27 6.04 12.47
C VAL A 109 2.61 7.38 13.14
N THR A 110 1.60 8.15 13.57
CA THR A 110 1.79 9.48 14.15
C THR A 110 2.20 9.48 15.63
N GLU A 111 1.82 8.47 16.42
CA GLU A 111 2.17 8.37 17.86
C GLU A 111 3.69 8.42 18.14
N THR A 112 4.51 8.11 17.14
CA THR A 112 5.98 8.15 17.26
C THR A 112 6.53 9.58 17.19
N ALA A 113 5.82 10.52 16.54
CA ALA A 113 6.28 11.90 16.37
C ALA A 113 6.19 12.73 17.66
N THR A 114 5.25 12.39 18.55
CA THR A 114 5.03 13.10 19.81
C THR A 114 5.94 12.62 20.95
N ALA A 115 6.37 11.36 20.95
CA ALA A 115 7.25 10.79 21.98
C ALA A 115 8.72 11.28 21.88
N GLY A 116 9.13 11.88 20.76
CA GLY A 116 10.49 12.43 20.57
C GLY A 116 10.65 13.90 20.98
N HIS A 117 9.60 14.56 21.46
CA HIS A 117 9.59 15.99 21.79
C HIS A 117 9.34 16.26 23.28
N GLU A 118 9.70 15.32 24.16
CA GLU A 118 9.73 15.58 25.59
C GLU A 118 11.02 16.38 25.90
N PRO A 119 10.95 17.68 26.24
CA PRO A 119 12.13 18.44 26.61
C PRO A 119 12.70 17.84 27.89
N ALA A 120 13.97 17.45 27.85
CA ALA A 120 14.72 17.02 29.03
C ALA A 120 14.58 18.12 30.10
N ARG A 121 13.99 17.76 31.24
CA ARG A 121 13.95 18.62 32.44
C ARG A 121 15.29 18.60 33.14
#